data_AF-A0A221K5T7-F1
#
_entry.id   AF-A0A221K5T7-F1
#
_cell.length_a   1.000
_cell.length_b   1.000
_cell.length_c   1.000
_cell.angle_alpha   90.00
_cell.angle_beta   90.00
_cell.angle_gamma   90.00
#
_symmetry.space_group_name_H-M   'P 1'
#
loop_
_entity.id
_entity.type
_entity.pdbx_description
1 polymer ?
#
loop_
_entity_poly.entity_id
_entity_poly.type
_entity_poly.pdbx_seq_one_letter_code
_entity_poly.pdbx_strand_id
1 'polypeptide(L)'
;MLKPLAASLLLTGPAFGSSDEAWSAFAAEVEDACLVAAGSSISDASAVVDPFGSESYGLAIISGRLANDRVASVICVLDKETREVQIGGELDIAVTLPGLQPLTANDIENAALAGELFCSFEAESETLLLAAGYVASEQPAEAAFKLSSQLMSLSAQGGFDAITAGTAFTGTGGSAKVEVTGQTTEGGESPARPATLTVLPDGGTEIVTEGLWRCGP
;
A
#
# COMPACT_ATOMS: atom_id res chain seq x y z
N MET A 1 -24.80 -42.74 53.45
CA MET A 1 -25.20 -42.80 52.03
C MET A 1 -24.75 -41.50 51.40
N LEU A 2 -23.77 -41.60 50.49
CA LEU A 2 -22.97 -40.50 49.95
C LEU A 2 -23.74 -39.75 48.84
N LYS A 3 -23.70 -38.42 48.87
CA LYS A 3 -24.36 -37.49 47.93
C LYS A 3 -23.47 -37.28 46.70
N PRO A 4 -23.96 -37.40 45.45
CA PRO A 4 -23.13 -37.08 44.29
C PRO A 4 -23.17 -35.57 44.05
N LEU A 5 -21.98 -34.96 44.04
CA LEU A 5 -21.71 -33.61 43.54
C LEU A 5 -21.72 -33.69 42.01
N ALA A 6 -22.63 -32.96 41.36
CA ALA A 6 -22.57 -32.75 39.91
C ALA A 6 -21.54 -31.65 39.62
N ALA A 7 -20.43 -32.03 38.98
CA ALA A 7 -19.41 -31.11 38.51
C ALA A 7 -19.84 -30.55 37.14
N SER A 8 -20.20 -29.27 37.10
CA SER A 8 -20.42 -28.53 35.85
C SER A 8 -19.08 -28.30 35.14
N LEU A 9 -18.92 -28.90 33.96
CA LEU A 9 -17.78 -28.71 33.07
C LEU A 9 -17.96 -27.38 32.32
N LEU A 10 -17.15 -26.37 32.64
CA LEU A 10 -17.04 -25.14 31.87
C LEU A 10 -16.24 -25.44 30.59
N LEU A 11 -16.90 -25.40 29.44
CA LEU A 11 -16.26 -25.42 28.12
C LEU A 11 -15.63 -24.05 27.87
N THR A 12 -14.32 -23.94 28.09
CA THR A 12 -13.51 -22.81 27.62
C THR A 12 -13.37 -22.91 26.11
N GLY A 13 -14.15 -22.12 25.36
CA GLY A 13 -13.89 -21.89 23.94
C GLY A 13 -12.57 -21.13 23.75
N PRO A 14 -11.92 -21.22 22.58
CA PRO A 14 -10.72 -20.45 22.29
C PRO A 14 -11.09 -18.96 22.30
N ALA A 15 -10.53 -18.23 23.26
CA ALA A 15 -10.51 -16.78 23.20
C ALA A 15 -9.48 -16.40 22.11
N PHE A 16 -9.97 -16.07 20.92
CA PHE A 16 -9.17 -15.31 19.96
C PHE A 16 -8.95 -13.94 20.59
N GLY A 17 -7.86 -13.83 21.36
CA GLY A 17 -7.32 -12.55 21.79
C GLY A 17 -7.08 -11.71 20.55
N SER A 18 -7.34 -10.41 20.63
CA SER A 18 -7.17 -9.52 19.50
C SER A 18 -5.68 -9.37 19.18
N SER A 19 -5.14 -10.31 18.42
CA SER A 19 -3.80 -10.23 17.86
C SER A 19 -3.82 -9.29 16.66
N ASP A 20 -2.66 -8.71 16.34
CA ASP A 20 -2.50 -7.81 15.19
C ASP A 20 -2.98 -8.45 13.88
N GLU A 21 -2.82 -9.77 13.75
CA GLU A 21 -3.30 -10.56 12.62
C GLU A 21 -4.83 -10.58 12.52
N ALA A 22 -5.54 -10.65 13.66
CA ALA A 22 -7.00 -10.62 13.68
C ALA A 22 -7.55 -9.25 13.29
N TRP A 23 -6.85 -8.18 13.70
CA TRP A 23 -7.20 -6.82 13.31
C TRP A 23 -6.94 -6.55 11.83
N SER A 24 -5.80 -6.99 11.31
CA SER A 24 -5.48 -6.90 9.88
C SER A 24 -6.49 -7.65 9.01
N ALA A 25 -6.85 -8.88 9.39
CA ALA A 25 -7.86 -9.66 8.68
C ALA A 25 -9.24 -8.99 8.68
N PHE A 26 -9.63 -8.38 9.80
CA PHE A 26 -10.89 -7.64 9.89
C PHE A 26 -10.87 -6.37 9.03
N ALA A 27 -9.78 -5.60 9.05
CA ALA A 27 -9.65 -4.40 8.22
C ALA A 27 -9.74 -4.75 6.72
N ALA A 28 -9.08 -5.83 6.29
CA ALA A 28 -9.16 -6.34 4.92
C ALA A 28 -10.59 -6.78 4.54
N GLU A 29 -11.31 -7.40 5.48
CA GLU A 29 -12.72 -7.75 5.26
C GLU A 29 -13.59 -6.50 5.07
N VAL A 30 -13.39 -5.47 5.89
CA VAL A 30 -14.12 -4.19 5.76
C VAL A 30 -13.84 -3.53 4.42
N GLU A 31 -12.56 -3.49 4.00
CA GLU A 31 -12.16 -2.96 2.70
C GLU A 31 -12.91 -3.66 1.55
N ASP A 32 -12.81 -4.99 1.49
CA ASP A 32 -13.38 -5.78 0.41
C ASP A 32 -14.91 -5.64 0.35
N ALA A 33 -15.57 -5.75 1.51
CA ALA A 33 -17.01 -5.60 1.62
C ALA A 33 -17.49 -4.20 1.20
N CYS A 34 -16.75 -3.16 1.58
CA CYS A 34 -17.09 -1.78 1.25
C CYS A 34 -16.84 -1.44 -0.24
N LEU A 35 -15.77 -1.94 -0.83
CA LEU A 35 -15.49 -1.76 -2.27
C LEU A 35 -16.55 -2.48 -3.12
N VAL A 36 -16.94 -3.69 -2.73
CA VAL A 36 -18.03 -4.44 -3.38
C VAL A 36 -19.36 -3.68 -3.28
N ALA A 37 -19.68 -3.13 -2.11
CA ALA A 37 -20.93 -2.40 -1.90
C ALA A 37 -20.99 -1.05 -2.63
N ALA A 38 -19.85 -0.35 -2.79
CA ALA A 38 -19.76 0.86 -3.60
C ALA A 38 -20.02 0.56 -5.09
N GLY A 39 -19.64 -0.64 -5.54
CA GLY A 39 -19.91 -1.15 -6.88
C GLY A 39 -19.41 -0.23 -7.98
N SER A 40 -20.16 -0.12 -9.09
CA SER A 40 -19.81 0.74 -10.23
C SER A 40 -20.20 2.22 -10.05
N SER A 41 -20.64 2.63 -8.86
CA SER A 41 -21.08 4.01 -8.60
C SER A 41 -19.89 4.96 -8.47
N ILE A 42 -18.72 4.42 -8.13
CA ILE A 42 -17.45 5.11 -7.97
C ILE A 42 -16.40 4.32 -8.77
N SER A 43 -15.89 4.89 -9.86
CA SER A 43 -14.76 4.32 -10.61
C SER A 43 -13.44 4.66 -9.92
N ASP A 44 -12.42 3.83 -10.15
CA ASP A 44 -11.10 3.95 -9.52
C ASP A 44 -11.20 4.04 -7.98
N ALA A 45 -12.15 3.29 -7.41
CA ALA A 45 -12.47 3.33 -6.00
C ALA A 45 -11.32 2.77 -5.15
N SER A 46 -11.02 3.46 -4.04
CA SER A 46 -10.10 3.01 -3.00
C SER A 46 -10.75 3.19 -1.63
N ALA A 47 -10.43 2.31 -0.69
CA ALA A 47 -10.91 2.40 0.69
C ALA A 47 -9.80 2.91 1.63
N VAL A 48 -10.17 3.82 2.53
CA VAL A 48 -9.38 4.13 3.73
C VAL A 48 -10.12 3.57 4.93
N VAL A 49 -9.60 2.47 5.49
CA VAL A 49 -10.24 1.72 6.57
C VAL A 49 -9.73 2.18 7.93
N ASP A 50 -10.63 2.33 8.90
CA ASP A 50 -10.28 2.37 10.30
C ASP A 50 -9.87 0.94 10.74
N PRO A 51 -8.59 0.70 11.07
CA PRO A 51 -8.07 -0.65 11.31
C PRO A 51 -8.73 -1.37 12.50
N PHE A 52 -9.37 -0.63 13.40
CA PHE A 52 -10.07 -1.19 14.56
C PHE A 52 -11.60 -1.04 14.43
N GLY A 53 -12.02 -0.01 13.71
CA GLY A 53 -13.41 0.43 13.66
C GLY A 53 -13.90 0.89 15.03
N SER A 54 -15.20 0.74 15.25
CA SER A 54 -15.86 1.02 16.53
C SER A 54 -16.18 -0.28 17.29
N GLU A 55 -16.82 -0.17 18.46
CA GLU A 55 -17.28 -1.33 19.24
C GLU A 55 -18.17 -2.28 18.42
N SER A 56 -19.00 -1.75 17.52
CA SER A 56 -20.01 -2.54 16.78
C SER A 56 -19.79 -2.58 15.27
N TYR A 57 -18.93 -1.71 14.72
CA TYR A 57 -18.82 -1.53 13.28
C TYR A 57 -17.38 -1.50 12.78
N GLY A 58 -17.12 -2.06 11.61
CA GLY A 58 -16.02 -1.68 10.75
C GLY A 58 -16.36 -0.40 9.99
N LEU A 59 -15.38 0.49 9.83
CA LEU A 59 -15.60 1.81 9.24
C LEU A 59 -14.59 2.04 8.13
N ALA A 60 -15.05 2.52 6.98
CA ALA A 60 -14.19 2.91 5.88
C ALA A 60 -14.71 4.17 5.18
N ILE A 61 -13.81 4.88 4.52
CA ILE A 61 -14.16 5.93 3.56
C ILE A 61 -13.77 5.43 2.18
N ILE A 62 -14.74 5.33 1.28
CA ILE A 62 -14.49 4.97 -0.12
C ILE A 62 -14.40 6.25 -0.92
N SER A 63 -13.27 6.47 -1.57
CA SER A 63 -13.00 7.62 -2.44
C SER A 63 -12.84 7.16 -3.87
N GLY A 64 -13.26 7.97 -4.84
CA GLY A 64 -12.98 7.75 -6.25
C GLY A 64 -13.73 8.72 -7.14
N ARG A 65 -14.05 8.32 -8.37
CA ARG A 65 -14.62 9.18 -9.40
C ARG A 65 -16.03 8.78 -9.76
N LEU A 66 -16.93 9.76 -9.84
CA LEU A 66 -18.32 9.54 -10.23
C LEU A 66 -18.49 9.59 -11.74
N ALA A 67 -19.66 9.18 -12.25
CA ALA A 67 -19.98 9.16 -13.68
C ALA A 67 -19.83 10.52 -14.41
N ASN A 68 -19.86 11.63 -13.66
CA ASN A 68 -19.68 12.99 -14.17
C ASN A 68 -18.23 13.51 -14.03
N ASP A 69 -17.28 12.61 -13.78
CA ASP A 69 -15.85 12.92 -13.61
C ASP A 69 -15.52 13.73 -12.34
N ARG A 70 -16.48 13.90 -11.42
CA ARG A 70 -16.21 14.50 -10.10
C ARG A 70 -15.58 13.49 -9.16
N VAL A 71 -14.63 13.96 -8.36
CA VAL A 71 -14.08 13.18 -7.25
C VAL A 71 -15.00 13.34 -6.04
N ALA A 72 -15.35 12.24 -5.40
CA ALA A 72 -16.19 12.22 -4.21
C ALA A 72 -15.82 11.05 -3.29
N SER A 73 -16.33 11.11 -2.06
CA SER A 73 -16.21 10.04 -1.07
C SER A 73 -17.56 9.64 -0.51
N VAL A 74 -17.66 8.40 -0.05
CA VAL A 74 -18.78 7.91 0.76
C VAL A 74 -18.24 7.23 2.02
N ILE A 75 -19.00 7.31 3.11
CA ILE A 75 -18.71 6.53 4.32
C ILE A 75 -19.32 5.14 4.16
N CYS A 76 -18.55 4.10 4.42
CA CYS A 76 -19.01 2.72 4.49
C CYS A 76 -18.94 2.22 5.94
N VAL A 77 -19.98 1.50 6.35
CA VAL A 77 -20.11 0.91 7.68
C VAL A 77 -20.45 -0.56 7.52
N LEU A 78 -19.64 -1.45 8.08
CA LEU A 78 -19.91 -2.90 8.17
C LEU A 78 -20.29 -3.24 9.62
N ASP A 79 -21.48 -3.79 9.83
CA ASP A 79 -21.90 -4.30 11.13
C ASP A 79 -21.13 -5.58 11.49
N LYS A 80 -20.47 -5.59 12.66
CA LYS A 80 -19.63 -6.73 13.09
C LYS A 80 -20.45 -7.97 13.46
N GLU A 81 -21.71 -7.82 13.85
CA GLU A 81 -22.60 -8.90 14.26
C GLU A 81 -23.38 -9.46 13.06
N THR A 82 -24.01 -8.60 12.27
CA THR A 82 -24.87 -9.02 11.15
C THR A 82 -24.11 -9.17 9.83
N ARG A 83 -22.91 -8.59 9.73
CA ARG A 83 -22.12 -8.47 8.48
C ARG A 83 -22.87 -7.72 7.38
N GLU A 84 -23.81 -6.87 7.75
CA GLU A 84 -24.49 -5.96 6.82
C GLU A 84 -23.60 -4.75 6.50
N VAL A 85 -23.49 -4.42 5.22
CA VAL A 85 -22.76 -3.23 4.74
C VAL A 85 -23.76 -2.11 4.43
N GLN A 86 -23.48 -0.92 4.94
CA GLN A 86 -24.25 0.29 4.68
C GLN A 86 -23.34 1.37 4.08
N ILE A 87 -23.82 2.01 3.01
CA ILE A 87 -23.14 3.12 2.33
C ILE A 87 -23.88 4.42 2.64
N GLY A 88 -23.14 5.43 3.09
CA GLY A 88 -23.64 6.77 3.33
C GLY A 88 -23.84 7.59 2.05
N GLY A 89 -24.18 8.86 2.23
CA GLY A 89 -24.29 9.81 1.12
C GLY A 89 -22.94 10.26 0.56
N GLU A 90 -23.00 10.86 -0.64
CA GLU A 90 -21.86 11.47 -1.32
C GLU A 90 -21.35 12.71 -0.57
N LEU A 91 -20.03 12.78 -0.40
CA LEU A 91 -19.30 13.91 0.15
C LEU A 91 -18.39 14.48 -0.93
N ASP A 92 -18.42 15.81 -1.11
CA ASP A 92 -17.57 16.58 -2.03
C ASP A 92 -16.10 16.69 -1.56
N ILE A 93 -15.52 15.58 -1.11
CA ILE A 93 -14.12 15.47 -0.69
C ILE A 93 -13.54 14.14 -1.19
N ALA A 94 -12.22 14.03 -1.23
CA ALA A 94 -11.51 12.77 -1.43
C ALA A 94 -10.65 12.50 -0.20
N VAL A 95 -10.76 11.31 0.39
CA VAL A 95 -9.83 10.85 1.42
C VAL A 95 -8.83 9.90 0.78
N THR A 96 -7.56 10.26 0.83
CA THR A 96 -6.45 9.43 0.36
C THR A 96 -5.63 8.99 1.57
N LEU A 97 -5.06 7.79 1.50
CA LEU A 97 -4.04 7.40 2.46
C LEU A 97 -2.86 8.39 2.31
N PRO A 98 -2.46 9.07 3.39
CA PRO A 98 -1.25 9.88 3.35
C PRO A 98 -0.06 8.92 3.24
N GLY A 99 0.82 9.20 2.28
CA GLY A 99 2.08 8.47 2.15
C GLY A 99 2.15 7.52 0.96
N LEU A 100 3.21 6.71 0.99
CA LEU A 100 3.53 5.75 -0.05
C LEU A 100 2.59 4.55 0.03
N GLN A 101 2.17 4.07 -1.14
CA GLN A 101 1.34 2.88 -1.27
C GLN A 101 2.03 1.82 -2.13
N PRO A 102 1.72 0.54 -1.90
CA PRO A 102 2.15 -0.55 -2.77
C PRO A 102 1.73 -0.33 -4.21
N LEU A 103 2.64 -0.65 -5.12
CA LEU A 103 2.35 -0.76 -6.55
C LEU A 103 1.60 -2.07 -6.82
N THR A 104 0.43 -1.95 -7.43
CA THR A 104 -0.28 -3.11 -7.98
C THR A 104 0.31 -3.51 -9.34
N ALA A 105 -0.03 -4.72 -9.82
CA ALA A 105 0.36 -5.15 -11.17
C ALA A 105 -0.12 -4.18 -12.27
N ASN A 106 -1.32 -3.60 -12.11
CA ASN A 106 -1.85 -2.60 -13.02
C ASN A 106 -1.10 -1.27 -12.94
N ASP A 107 -0.65 -0.86 -11.74
CA ASP A 107 0.19 0.34 -11.62
C ASP A 107 1.53 0.16 -12.35
N ILE A 108 2.14 -1.03 -12.25
CA ILE A 108 3.40 -1.37 -12.93
C ILE A 108 3.22 -1.37 -14.45
N GLU A 109 2.14 -1.95 -14.96
CA GLU A 109 1.84 -1.96 -16.39
C GLU A 109 1.60 -0.53 -16.92
N ASN A 110 0.81 0.27 -16.19
CA ASN A 110 0.50 1.65 -16.59
C ASN A 110 1.67 2.61 -16.43
N ALA A 111 2.64 2.31 -15.55
CA ALA A 111 3.87 3.08 -15.44
C ALA A 111 4.69 3.03 -16.73
N ALA A 112 4.57 1.93 -17.50
CA ALA A 112 5.21 1.74 -18.80
C ALA A 112 6.72 2.09 -18.79
N LEU A 113 7.42 1.74 -17.71
CA LEU A 113 8.81 2.12 -17.48
C LEU A 113 9.73 1.60 -18.60
N ALA A 114 10.58 2.49 -19.12
CA ALA A 114 11.57 2.13 -20.13
C ALA A 114 12.85 1.57 -19.49
N GLY A 115 13.25 0.35 -19.86
CA GLY A 115 14.53 -0.23 -19.42
C GLY A 115 14.67 -1.71 -19.76
N GLU A 116 15.87 -2.24 -19.51
CA GLU A 116 16.19 -3.67 -19.67
C GLU A 116 16.15 -4.42 -18.34
N LEU A 117 16.60 -3.77 -17.27
CA LEU A 117 16.65 -4.33 -15.93
C LEU A 117 15.95 -3.40 -14.94
N PHE A 118 15.54 -3.99 -13.82
CA PHE A 118 14.71 -3.32 -12.84
C PHE A 118 15.37 -3.29 -11.47
N CYS A 119 14.98 -2.29 -10.68
CA CYS A 119 15.21 -2.28 -9.25
C CYS A 119 13.90 -2.04 -8.51
N SER A 120 13.63 -2.81 -7.46
CA SER A 120 12.49 -2.64 -6.57
C SER A 120 12.94 -2.14 -5.20
N PHE A 121 12.21 -1.16 -4.67
CA PHE A 121 12.22 -0.84 -3.25
C PHE A 121 11.01 -1.53 -2.61
N GLU A 122 11.29 -2.41 -1.65
CA GLU A 122 10.29 -3.23 -0.97
C GLU A 122 10.27 -2.92 0.52
N ALA A 123 9.08 -2.70 1.07
CA ALA A 123 8.85 -2.58 2.51
C ALA A 123 7.68 -3.49 2.88
N GLU A 124 7.78 -4.20 4.01
CA GLU A 124 6.75 -5.15 4.47
C GLU A 124 6.35 -6.22 3.41
N SER A 125 7.28 -6.58 2.51
CA SER A 125 7.07 -7.49 1.37
C SER A 125 6.22 -6.92 0.23
N GLU A 126 5.99 -5.62 0.21
CA GLU A 126 5.27 -4.90 -0.83
C GLU A 126 6.21 -3.97 -1.60
N THR A 127 6.03 -3.87 -2.92
CA THR A 127 6.85 -2.96 -3.75
C THR A 127 6.29 -1.54 -3.68
N LEU A 128 7.06 -0.61 -3.11
CA LEU A 128 6.65 0.80 -3.01
C LEU A 128 7.19 1.66 -4.16
N LEU A 129 8.33 1.28 -4.72
CA LEU A 129 8.93 1.94 -5.88
C LEU A 129 9.54 0.89 -6.81
N LEU A 130 9.27 1.02 -8.10
CA LEU A 130 9.90 0.25 -9.16
C LEU A 130 10.68 1.20 -10.06
N ALA A 131 11.94 0.89 -10.33
CA ALA A 131 12.77 1.63 -11.27
C ALA A 131 13.24 0.73 -12.40
N ALA A 132 13.44 1.30 -13.58
CA ALA A 132 13.95 0.63 -14.76
C ALA A 132 15.07 1.45 -15.40
N GLY A 133 16.05 0.76 -15.99
CA GLY A 133 17.11 1.42 -16.75
C GLY A 133 17.69 0.50 -17.83
N TYR A 134 18.30 1.11 -18.84
CA TYR A 134 19.07 0.39 -19.86
C TYR A 134 20.50 0.13 -19.35
N VAL A 135 21.03 -1.07 -19.60
CA VAL A 135 22.39 -1.44 -19.18
C VAL A 135 23.42 -0.74 -20.06
N ALA A 136 24.51 -0.26 -19.46
CA ALA A 136 25.59 0.44 -20.18
C ALA A 136 25.09 1.61 -21.08
N SER A 137 24.07 2.34 -20.61
CA SER A 137 23.43 3.42 -21.33
C SER A 137 23.37 4.70 -20.49
N GLU A 138 23.47 5.85 -21.15
CA GLU A 138 23.30 7.17 -20.54
C GLU A 138 21.83 7.65 -20.58
N GLN A 139 20.93 6.85 -21.16
CA GLN A 139 19.51 7.15 -21.14
C GLN A 139 19.02 7.26 -19.69
N PRO A 140 18.08 8.18 -19.40
CA PRO A 140 17.54 8.29 -18.06
C PRO A 140 16.92 6.97 -17.62
N ALA A 141 17.23 6.54 -16.40
CA ALA A 141 16.44 5.55 -15.70
C ALA A 141 15.13 6.20 -15.23
N GLU A 142 14.06 5.43 -15.23
CA GLU A 142 12.73 5.86 -14.83
C GLU A 142 12.33 5.14 -13.55
N ALA A 143 11.54 5.80 -12.70
CA ALA A 143 10.97 5.21 -11.50
C ALA A 143 9.50 5.54 -11.38
N ALA A 144 8.71 4.56 -10.95
CA ALA A 144 7.32 4.72 -10.58
C ALA A 144 7.10 4.36 -9.11
N PHE A 145 6.25 5.13 -8.45
CA PHE A 145 5.76 4.86 -7.09
C PHE A 145 4.36 5.43 -6.95
N LYS A 146 3.60 4.97 -5.96
CA LYS A 146 2.24 5.47 -5.71
C LYS A 146 2.22 6.31 -4.44
N LEU A 147 1.69 7.52 -4.55
CA LEU A 147 1.55 8.46 -3.45
C LEU A 147 0.10 8.95 -3.39
N SER A 148 -0.58 8.71 -2.26
CA SER A 148 -1.98 9.13 -2.09
C SER A 148 -2.88 8.75 -3.27
N SER A 149 -2.69 7.51 -3.73
CA SER A 149 -3.40 6.81 -4.80
C SER A 149 -3.13 7.32 -6.21
N GLN A 150 -2.22 8.29 -6.35
CA GLN A 150 -1.71 8.76 -7.63
C GLN A 150 -0.41 8.04 -7.98
N LEU A 151 -0.35 7.50 -9.20
CA LEU A 151 0.89 6.98 -9.77
C LEU A 151 1.79 8.15 -10.16
N MET A 152 2.99 8.17 -9.61
CA MET A 152 4.03 9.17 -9.86
C MET A 152 5.12 8.55 -10.73
N SER A 153 5.69 9.35 -11.63
CA SER A 153 6.84 8.95 -12.47
C SER A 153 7.94 9.99 -12.36
N LEU A 154 9.16 9.54 -12.09
CA LEU A 154 10.36 10.37 -11.95
C LEU A 154 11.52 9.75 -12.75
N SER A 155 12.61 10.51 -12.92
CA SER A 155 13.78 10.06 -13.68
C SER A 155 15.10 10.39 -12.98
N ALA A 156 16.12 9.59 -13.29
CA ALA A 156 17.50 9.80 -12.89
C ALA A 156 18.43 9.53 -14.08
N GLN A 157 19.52 10.28 -14.21
CA GLN A 157 20.48 10.08 -15.30
C GLN A 157 21.35 8.85 -15.08
N GLY A 158 21.88 8.27 -16.16
CA GLY A 158 22.94 7.24 -16.11
C GLY A 158 22.47 5.78 -16.16
N GLY A 159 21.25 5.54 -16.66
CA GLY A 159 20.74 4.19 -16.93
C GLY A 159 20.70 3.28 -15.71
N PHE A 160 20.78 1.96 -15.96
CA PHE A 160 20.67 0.96 -14.90
C PHE A 160 21.84 1.03 -13.90
N ASP A 161 23.07 1.21 -14.39
CA ASP A 161 24.26 1.19 -13.53
C ASP A 161 24.20 2.30 -12.46
N ALA A 162 23.67 3.48 -12.82
CA ALA A 162 23.53 4.61 -11.91
C ALA A 162 22.50 4.41 -10.80
N ILE A 163 21.51 3.54 -10.98
CA ILE A 163 20.47 3.29 -9.98
C ILE A 163 20.80 2.12 -9.05
N THR A 164 21.77 1.26 -9.43
CA THR A 164 22.11 0.08 -8.64
C THR A 164 22.60 0.42 -7.23
N ALA A 165 23.36 1.49 -7.01
CA ALA A 165 23.83 1.85 -5.67
C ALA A 165 22.81 2.64 -4.82
N GLY A 166 21.60 2.84 -5.34
CA GLY A 166 20.70 3.89 -4.89
C GLY A 166 20.94 5.17 -5.69
N THR A 167 19.89 5.98 -5.84
CA THR A 167 19.93 7.23 -6.62
C THR A 167 18.84 8.20 -6.15
N ALA A 168 18.85 9.42 -6.68
CA ALA A 168 17.76 10.38 -6.55
C ALA A 168 17.05 10.54 -7.89
N PHE A 169 15.78 10.15 -7.92
CA PHE A 169 14.86 10.42 -9.02
C PHE A 169 14.18 11.78 -8.80
N THR A 170 14.04 12.54 -9.88
CA THR A 170 13.40 13.86 -9.86
C THR A 170 12.50 14.02 -11.07
N GLY A 171 11.51 14.91 -10.97
CA GLY A 171 10.53 15.12 -12.02
C GLY A 171 9.40 16.00 -11.54
N THR A 172 8.32 16.03 -12.32
CA THR A 172 7.11 16.77 -11.93
C THR A 172 6.44 16.07 -10.76
N GLY A 173 6.15 16.81 -9.68
CA GLY A 173 5.49 16.29 -8.49
C GLY A 173 6.44 15.95 -7.34
N GLY A 174 7.76 16.12 -7.50
CA GLY A 174 8.72 16.07 -6.41
C GLY A 174 9.98 15.25 -6.70
N SER A 175 10.51 14.60 -5.65
CA SER A 175 11.66 13.72 -5.72
C SER A 175 11.47 12.43 -4.91
N ALA A 176 12.18 11.38 -5.31
CA ALA A 176 12.29 10.12 -4.60
C ALA A 176 13.75 9.71 -4.56
N LYS A 177 14.30 9.48 -3.36
CA LYS A 177 15.70 9.12 -3.15
C LYS A 177 15.77 7.75 -2.48
N VAL A 178 16.51 6.84 -3.10
CA VAL A 178 16.84 5.54 -2.52
C VAL A 178 18.29 5.58 -2.06
N GLU A 179 18.54 5.34 -0.78
CA GLU A 179 19.88 5.25 -0.19
C GLU A 179 20.10 3.85 0.38
N VAL A 180 21.07 3.12 -0.15
CA VAL A 180 21.49 1.83 0.43
C VAL A 180 22.19 2.08 1.76
N THR A 181 21.67 1.51 2.84
CA THR A 181 22.12 1.74 4.22
C THR A 181 23.02 0.65 4.76
N GLY A 182 23.08 -0.51 4.10
CA GLY A 182 23.85 -1.65 4.58
C GLY A 182 24.25 -2.64 3.49
N GLN A 183 25.05 -3.62 3.89
CA GLN A 183 25.36 -4.77 3.05
C GLN A 183 24.20 -5.76 3.07
N THR A 184 24.08 -6.55 2.00
CA THR A 184 23.12 -7.65 1.97
C THR A 184 23.56 -8.76 2.93
N THR A 185 22.59 -9.46 3.51
CA THR A 185 22.78 -10.74 4.22
C THR A 185 22.36 -11.93 3.34
N GLU A 186 21.83 -11.67 2.15
CA GLU A 186 21.36 -12.65 1.18
C GLU A 186 22.46 -12.98 0.15
N GLY A 187 22.44 -14.22 -0.35
CA GLY A 187 23.23 -14.61 -1.52
C GLY A 187 22.43 -14.52 -2.82
N GLY A 188 23.08 -14.70 -3.96
CA GLY A 188 22.44 -14.71 -5.28
C GLY A 188 22.97 -13.61 -6.20
N GLU A 189 22.40 -13.56 -7.41
CA GLU A 189 22.79 -12.59 -8.46
C GLU A 189 22.29 -11.17 -8.16
N SER A 190 21.11 -11.08 -7.53
CA SER A 190 20.41 -9.83 -7.22
C SER A 190 19.98 -9.79 -5.76
N PRO A 191 20.92 -9.73 -4.82
CA PRO A 191 20.59 -9.78 -3.40
C PRO A 191 19.97 -8.45 -2.95
N ALA A 192 18.92 -8.52 -2.13
CA ALA A 192 18.33 -7.33 -1.54
C ALA A 192 19.30 -6.69 -0.53
N ARG A 193 19.41 -5.37 -0.54
CA ARG A 193 20.21 -4.60 0.42
C ARG A 193 19.31 -3.70 1.26
N PRO A 194 19.55 -3.58 2.57
CA PRO A 194 18.89 -2.57 3.39
C PRO A 194 19.02 -1.18 2.76
N ALA A 195 17.92 -0.45 2.70
CA ALA A 195 17.86 0.87 2.11
C ALA A 195 16.79 1.74 2.77
N THR A 196 16.89 3.05 2.55
CA THR A 196 15.88 4.04 2.91
C THR A 196 15.34 4.68 1.64
N LEU A 197 14.02 4.78 1.54
CA LEU A 197 13.32 5.54 0.52
C LEU A 197 12.81 6.84 1.15
N THR A 198 13.26 7.97 0.60
CA THR A 198 12.81 9.31 0.97
C THR A 198 12.06 9.93 -0.19
N VAL A 199 10.78 10.24 0.00
CA VAL A 199 9.94 10.90 -1.00
C VAL A 199 9.57 12.29 -0.51
N LEU A 200 9.85 13.30 -1.33
CA LEU A 200 9.51 14.69 -1.06
C LEU A 200 8.62 15.20 -2.20
N PRO A 201 7.28 15.23 -2.00
CA PRO A 201 6.35 15.78 -2.98
C PRO A 201 6.50 17.30 -3.09
N ASP A 202 6.16 17.87 -4.26
CA ASP A 202 6.17 19.33 -4.45
C ASP A 202 5.21 20.03 -3.47
N GLY A 203 5.76 20.85 -2.57
CA GLY A 203 4.97 21.53 -1.53
C GLY A 203 4.38 20.60 -0.45
N GLY A 204 4.79 19.33 -0.44
CA GLY A 204 4.40 18.31 0.52
C GLY A 204 5.35 18.21 1.71
N THR A 205 5.08 17.22 2.56
CA THR A 205 5.98 16.82 3.65
C THR A 205 6.82 15.64 3.21
N GLU A 206 8.07 15.59 3.66
CA GLU A 206 8.96 14.45 3.43
C GLU A 206 8.39 13.17 4.08
N ILE A 207 8.43 12.08 3.32
CA ILE A 207 8.04 10.74 3.76
C ILE A 207 9.29 9.87 3.69
N VAL A 208 9.60 9.19 4.79
CA VAL A 208 10.77 8.33 4.91
C VAL A 208 10.33 6.92 5.28
N THR A 209 10.80 5.93 4.53
CA THR A 209 10.46 4.52 4.72
C THR A 209 11.73 3.68 4.67
N GLU A 210 11.88 2.76 5.63
CA GLU A 210 12.95 1.76 5.61
C GLU A 210 12.48 0.52 4.86
N GLY A 211 13.40 -0.14 4.16
CA GLY A 211 13.08 -1.30 3.35
C GLY A 211 14.31 -1.94 2.72
N LEU A 212 14.06 -2.63 1.61
CA LEU A 212 15.06 -3.37 0.86
C LEU A 212 15.13 -2.84 -0.58
N TRP A 213 16.33 -2.63 -1.09
CA TRP A 213 16.62 -2.30 -2.48
C TRP A 213 17.22 -3.51 -3.18
N ARG A 214 16.49 -4.03 -4.19
CA ARG A 214 16.89 -5.18 -5.00
C ARG A 214 17.00 -4.75 -6.46
N CYS A 215 18.09 -5.10 -7.13
CA CYS A 215 18.30 -4.78 -8.54
C CYS A 215 18.68 -6.04 -9.31
N GLY A 216 17.99 -6.32 -10.42
CA GLY A 216 18.14 -7.57 -11.14
C GLY A 216 17.23 -7.75 -12.35
N PRO A 217 17.39 -8.87 -13.05
CA PRO A 217 16.44 -9.34 -14.06
C PRO A 217 15.12 -9.81 -13.46
#